data_AF-A0A7X2X1W3-F1
#
_entry.id   AF-A0A7X2X1W3-F1
#
_cell.length_a   1.000
_cell.length_b   1.000
_cell.length_c   1.000
_cell.angle_alpha   90.00
_cell.angle_beta   90.00
_cell.angle_gamma   90.00
#
_symmetry.space_group_name_H-M   'P 1'
#
loop_
_entity.id
_entity.type
_entity.pdbx_description
1 polymer ?
#
loop_
_entity_poly.entity_id
_entity_poly.type
_entity_poly.pdbx_seq_one_letter_code
_entity_poly.pdbx_strand_id
1 'polypeptide(L)'
;GISDNYDEAKLNLNAADIKAYDSVTGAEVTDKFDITVNNGVITATLKDGFTKSLGDAENTQVIDTTKFAFGRYYKFDIPTTVKADVPGGVDIENTAAQVVNYYNPTTKKVEKPSKPTEKRVNNVPIQIELDFKKALAGRQLKANEFTFQLLDDDEFNVLETATNDKDGKVKFTSLKYTNNDIGVYRYKVVEVAGTDSTVTYDNMKAVVTVTVSHDGTAKALVAKVGDIADKEFNNTVTPPEEPKFQPEKYVVSKEKYDITGDKLVDDDKELADKYADTNANPYADDASNNEAENLNTKTVKRGDKLVYQVWLDTTKFDAANKDNIQTVGISDNYDEAKVDVDGSEIKAYDGKTGADVTAKFDITVNNGVMTATLKDGFTKSLGDAENTQV
;
A
#
# COMPACT_ATOMS: atom_id res chain seq x y z
N GLY A 1 9.30 58.44 -8.61
CA GLY A 1 8.35 57.35 -8.37
C GLY A 1 8.96 56.02 -8.74
N ILE A 2 8.19 54.95 -8.66
CA ILE A 2 8.58 53.61 -9.10
C ILE A 2 7.53 53.02 -10.05
N SER A 3 7.96 52.07 -10.87
CA SER A 3 7.09 51.14 -11.59
C SER A 3 7.59 49.73 -11.31
N ASP A 4 6.70 48.79 -11.05
CA ASP A 4 7.04 47.39 -10.76
C ASP A 4 6.10 46.50 -11.58
N ASN A 5 6.67 45.67 -12.44
CA ASN A 5 5.95 44.73 -13.31
C ASN A 5 6.10 43.32 -12.72
N TYR A 6 5.08 42.90 -11.99
CA TYR A 6 5.03 41.62 -11.30
C TYR A 6 4.27 40.57 -12.13
N ASP A 7 4.53 39.30 -11.89
CA ASP A 7 3.84 38.20 -12.57
C ASP A 7 2.39 38.04 -12.06
N GLU A 8 1.47 38.85 -12.58
CA GLU A 8 0.06 38.84 -12.18
C GLU A 8 -0.66 37.52 -12.46
N ALA A 9 -0.14 36.70 -13.39
CA ALA A 9 -0.68 35.39 -13.67
C ALA A 9 -0.42 34.43 -12.49
N LYS A 10 0.70 34.60 -11.77
CA LYS A 10 1.17 33.69 -10.71
C LYS A 10 1.07 34.23 -9.30
N LEU A 11 0.88 35.54 -9.13
CA LEU A 11 0.84 36.19 -7.82
C LEU A 11 -0.53 36.82 -7.54
N ASN A 12 -1.01 36.63 -6.31
CA ASN A 12 -2.07 37.42 -5.71
C ASN A 12 -1.45 38.67 -5.06
N LEU A 13 -1.99 39.83 -5.41
CA LEU A 13 -1.60 41.13 -4.87
C LEU A 13 -2.85 41.83 -4.33
N ASN A 14 -2.74 42.43 -3.15
CA ASN A 14 -3.73 43.37 -2.65
C ASN A 14 -3.11 44.77 -2.61
N ALA A 15 -3.62 45.67 -3.45
CA ALA A 15 -3.08 47.03 -3.58
C ALA A 15 -3.12 47.83 -2.27
N ALA A 16 -4.09 47.56 -1.39
CA ALA A 16 -4.22 48.24 -0.10
C ALA A 16 -3.07 47.92 0.88
N ASP A 17 -2.38 46.81 0.66
CA ASP A 17 -1.29 46.34 1.50
C ASP A 17 0.08 46.89 1.04
N ILE A 18 0.12 47.63 -0.06
CA ILE A 18 1.34 48.28 -0.54
C ILE A 18 1.67 49.47 0.36
N LYS A 19 2.91 49.52 0.84
CA LYS A 19 3.36 50.53 1.81
C LYS A 19 4.66 51.17 1.36
N ALA A 20 4.80 52.48 1.58
CA ALA A 20 6.04 53.21 1.32
C ALA A 20 6.67 53.66 2.65
N TYR A 21 7.99 53.59 2.75
CA TYR A 21 8.74 53.94 3.96
C TYR A 21 9.93 54.84 3.64
N ASP A 22 10.15 55.84 4.48
CA ASP A 22 11.35 56.68 4.45
C ASP A 22 12.51 55.95 5.16
N SER A 23 13.61 55.68 4.45
CA SER A 23 14.69 54.84 4.97
C SER A 23 15.51 55.46 6.11
N VAL A 24 15.40 56.77 6.33
CA VAL A 24 16.15 57.47 7.39
C VAL A 24 15.33 57.52 8.67
N THR A 25 14.03 57.80 8.55
CA THR A 25 13.13 57.94 9.70
C THR A 25 12.42 56.64 10.06
N GLY A 26 12.32 55.69 9.13
CA GLY A 26 11.51 54.49 9.26
C GLY A 26 10.00 54.72 9.16
N ALA A 27 9.56 55.97 8.99
CA ALA A 27 8.14 56.31 8.96
C ALA A 27 7.47 55.77 7.69
N GLU A 28 6.24 55.27 7.85
CA GLU A 28 5.34 55.03 6.71
C GLU A 28 4.98 56.38 6.08
N VAL A 29 5.15 56.47 4.76
CA VAL A 29 4.90 57.66 3.93
C VAL A 29 4.06 57.30 2.70
N THR A 30 3.27 56.22 2.77
CA THR A 30 2.38 55.75 1.70
C THR A 30 1.43 56.86 1.25
N ASP A 31 0.98 57.70 2.19
CA ASP A 31 0.11 58.84 1.94
C ASP A 31 0.68 59.88 0.97
N LYS A 32 2.01 59.93 0.80
CA LYS A 32 2.70 60.83 -0.14
C LYS A 32 2.66 60.37 -1.60
N PHE A 33 2.21 59.14 -1.87
CA PHE A 33 2.24 58.56 -3.21
C PHE A 33 0.86 58.16 -3.71
N ASP A 34 0.56 58.47 -4.97
CA ASP A 34 -0.52 57.84 -5.72
C ASP A 34 -0.01 56.48 -6.21
N ILE A 35 -0.59 55.41 -5.67
CA ILE A 35 -0.25 54.03 -6.01
C ILE A 35 -1.40 53.45 -6.83
N THR A 36 -1.11 53.00 -8.03
CA THR A 36 -2.07 52.35 -8.91
C THR A 36 -1.55 51.00 -9.35
N VAL A 37 -2.44 50.01 -9.45
CA VAL A 37 -2.16 48.70 -10.01
C VAL A 37 -3.02 48.55 -11.26
N ASN A 38 -2.39 48.34 -12.42
CA ASN A 38 -3.10 48.20 -13.67
C ASN A 38 -2.36 47.21 -14.59
N ASN A 39 -3.04 46.15 -15.02
CA ASN A 39 -2.52 45.13 -15.94
C ASN A 39 -1.11 44.62 -15.55
N GLY A 40 -0.96 44.12 -14.32
CA GLY A 40 0.31 43.58 -13.81
C GLY A 40 1.39 44.62 -13.49
N VAL A 41 1.12 45.91 -13.68
CA VAL A 41 2.07 46.98 -13.39
C VAL A 41 1.59 47.82 -12.23
N ILE A 42 2.43 47.90 -11.19
CA ILE A 42 2.28 48.80 -10.06
C ILE A 42 3.04 50.08 -10.40
N THR A 43 2.41 51.23 -10.25
CA THR A 43 3.08 52.52 -10.34
C THR A 43 2.84 53.34 -9.09
N ALA A 44 3.91 53.92 -8.54
CA ALA A 44 3.83 54.85 -7.43
C ALA A 44 4.44 56.20 -7.81
N THR A 45 3.61 57.23 -7.93
CA THR A 45 4.02 58.61 -8.25
C THR A 45 3.80 59.52 -7.06
N LEU A 46 4.66 60.53 -6.90
CA LEU A 46 4.50 61.49 -5.81
C LEU A 46 3.21 62.29 -6.03
N LYS A 47 2.39 62.44 -4.99
CA LYS A 47 1.13 63.19 -5.04
C LYS A 47 1.36 64.68 -5.30
N ASP A 48 0.29 65.34 -5.72
CA ASP A 48 0.23 66.80 -5.72
C ASP A 48 0.45 67.38 -4.32
N GLY A 49 0.96 68.62 -4.25
CA GLY A 49 1.23 69.32 -2.98
C GLY A 49 2.65 69.14 -2.43
N PHE A 50 3.41 68.18 -2.96
CA PHE A 50 4.85 68.00 -2.67
C PHE A 50 5.77 68.72 -3.68
N THR A 51 5.19 69.50 -4.59
CA THR A 51 5.92 70.36 -5.51
C THR A 51 5.79 71.84 -5.13
N LYS A 52 6.66 72.66 -5.70
CA LYS A 52 6.60 74.12 -5.67
C LYS A 52 6.82 74.68 -7.07
N SER A 53 6.24 75.86 -7.31
CA SER A 53 6.48 76.62 -8.54
C SER A 53 7.90 77.18 -8.58
N LEU A 54 8.49 77.25 -9.77
CA LEU A 54 9.70 78.04 -10.02
C LEU A 54 9.44 79.54 -10.13
N GLY A 55 8.17 79.97 -10.23
CA GLY A 55 7.79 81.38 -10.39
C GLY A 55 7.93 81.90 -11.83
N ASP A 56 8.07 81.01 -12.80
CA ASP A 56 8.01 81.31 -14.24
C ASP A 56 6.56 81.46 -14.72
N ALA A 57 6.38 82.05 -15.91
CA ALA A 57 5.06 82.33 -16.48
C ALA A 57 4.24 81.05 -16.74
N GLU A 58 4.94 79.95 -16.99
CA GLU A 58 4.42 78.62 -17.27
C GLU A 58 4.10 77.82 -15.98
N ASN A 59 4.39 78.38 -14.79
CA ASN A 59 4.18 77.76 -13.49
C ASN A 59 4.80 76.35 -13.37
N THR A 60 6.03 76.20 -13.84
CA THR A 60 6.77 74.94 -13.82
C THR A 60 6.91 74.43 -12.39
N GLN A 61 6.48 73.19 -12.16
CA GLN A 61 6.54 72.54 -10.84
C GLN A 61 7.82 71.72 -10.69
N VAL A 62 8.50 71.89 -9.55
CA VAL A 62 9.63 71.07 -9.12
C VAL A 62 9.37 70.53 -7.72
N ILE A 63 10.03 69.44 -7.32
CA ILE A 63 9.85 68.87 -5.98
C ILE A 63 10.29 69.89 -4.91
N ASP A 64 9.42 70.09 -3.92
CA ASP A 64 9.73 70.91 -2.75
C ASP A 64 10.46 70.05 -1.72
N THR A 65 11.78 70.20 -1.65
CA THR A 65 12.64 69.41 -0.76
C THR A 65 12.41 69.68 0.72
N THR A 66 11.66 70.74 1.06
CA THR A 66 11.21 70.99 2.44
C THR A 66 10.04 70.08 2.85
N LYS A 67 9.27 69.58 1.87
CA LYS A 67 8.14 68.67 2.07
C LYS A 67 8.47 67.21 1.72
N PHE A 68 9.41 67.01 0.80
CA PHE A 68 9.87 65.70 0.35
C PHE A 68 11.41 65.63 0.35
N ALA A 69 11.98 64.99 1.36
CA ALA A 69 13.41 65.04 1.62
C ALA A 69 14.22 64.16 0.65
N PHE A 70 15.33 64.69 0.15
CA PHE A 70 16.30 63.95 -0.66
C PHE A 70 17.41 63.32 0.20
N GLY A 71 18.32 62.59 -0.45
CA GLY A 71 19.47 61.94 0.21
C GLY A 71 19.13 60.67 0.98
N ARG A 72 18.04 60.00 0.61
CA ARG A 72 17.50 58.81 1.29
C ARG A 72 16.77 57.90 0.31
N TYR A 73 16.54 56.66 0.70
CA TYR A 73 15.69 55.73 -0.04
C TYR A 73 14.24 55.86 0.43
N TYR A 74 13.33 55.74 -0.53
CA TYR A 74 11.92 55.48 -0.26
C TYR A 74 11.63 54.04 -0.66
N LYS A 75 11.48 53.17 0.34
CA LYS A 75 11.28 51.73 0.15
C LYS A 75 9.79 51.46 -0.04
N PHE A 76 9.42 50.64 -1.03
CA PHE A 76 8.05 50.17 -1.21
C PHE A 76 7.98 48.69 -0.84
N ASP A 77 7.18 48.35 0.16
CA ASP A 77 6.84 46.96 0.48
C ASP A 77 5.59 46.59 -0.31
N ILE A 78 5.70 45.55 -1.14
CA ILE A 78 4.66 45.05 -2.04
C ILE A 78 4.40 43.59 -1.68
N PRO A 79 3.57 43.31 -0.66
CA PRO A 79 3.30 41.95 -0.24
C PRO A 79 2.47 41.21 -1.30
N THR A 80 2.94 40.04 -1.70
CA THR A 80 2.27 39.15 -2.66
C THR A 80 2.24 37.72 -2.14
N THR A 81 1.33 36.90 -2.66
CA THR A 81 1.25 35.47 -2.36
C THR A 81 1.17 34.68 -3.66
N VAL A 82 1.95 33.61 -3.80
CA VAL A 82 1.86 32.72 -4.97
C VAL A 82 0.49 32.07 -5.02
N LYS A 83 -0.16 32.07 -6.19
CA LYS A 83 -1.48 31.42 -6.35
C LYS A 83 -1.35 29.90 -6.17
N ALA A 84 -2.40 29.27 -5.65
CA ALA A 84 -2.36 27.85 -5.31
C ALA A 84 -2.32 26.92 -6.54
N ASP A 85 -2.76 27.42 -7.69
CA ASP A 85 -2.83 26.70 -8.97
C ASP A 85 -1.57 26.89 -9.84
N VAL A 86 -0.57 27.62 -9.36
CA VAL A 86 0.71 27.79 -10.09
C VAL A 86 1.42 26.44 -10.17
N PRO A 87 1.69 25.91 -11.38
CA PRO A 87 2.37 24.64 -11.52
C PRO A 87 3.78 24.66 -10.91
N GLY A 88 4.24 23.52 -10.39
CA GLY A 88 5.61 23.37 -9.94
C GLY A 88 6.62 23.60 -11.08
N GLY A 89 7.78 24.16 -10.75
CA GLY A 89 8.89 24.38 -11.67
C GLY A 89 8.84 25.68 -12.47
N VAL A 90 7.71 26.39 -12.49
CA VAL A 90 7.63 27.67 -13.22
C VAL A 90 8.35 28.80 -12.49
N ASP A 91 8.93 29.70 -13.29
CA ASP A 91 9.50 30.96 -12.80
C ASP A 91 8.41 31.96 -12.43
N ILE A 92 8.68 32.79 -11.43
CA ILE A 92 7.95 33.98 -11.06
C ILE A 92 8.91 35.14 -11.24
N GLU A 93 8.61 36.00 -12.21
CA GLU A 93 9.48 37.10 -12.57
C GLU A 93 8.93 38.43 -12.03
N ASN A 94 9.83 39.30 -11.57
CA ASN A 94 9.49 40.67 -11.22
C ASN A 94 10.51 41.64 -11.82
N THR A 95 10.04 42.74 -12.43
CA THR A 95 10.90 43.80 -12.98
C THR A 95 10.54 45.16 -12.42
N ALA A 96 11.47 45.78 -11.69
CA ALA A 96 11.30 47.10 -11.11
C ALA A 96 12.07 48.18 -11.90
N ALA A 97 11.47 49.36 -11.99
CA ALA A 97 12.01 50.54 -12.66
C ALA A 97 11.79 51.80 -11.81
N GLN A 98 12.70 52.76 -11.93
CA GLN A 98 12.51 54.09 -11.34
C GLN A 98 11.90 55.05 -12.35
N VAL A 99 11.00 55.91 -11.88
CA VAL A 99 10.43 57.01 -12.67
C VAL A 99 10.99 58.32 -12.16
N VAL A 100 11.91 58.91 -12.93
CA VAL A 100 12.52 60.22 -12.63
C VAL A 100 12.47 61.08 -13.89
N ASN A 101 11.66 62.13 -13.82
CA ASN A 101 11.59 63.20 -14.81
C ASN A 101 12.23 64.45 -14.22
N TYR A 102 12.89 65.25 -15.04
CA TYR A 102 13.52 66.48 -14.57
C TYR A 102 13.23 67.64 -15.52
N TYR A 103 13.07 68.83 -14.96
CA TYR A 103 12.99 70.05 -15.75
C TYR A 103 14.39 70.47 -16.20
N ASN A 104 14.57 70.67 -17.50
CA ASN A 104 15.80 71.18 -18.08
C ASN A 104 15.68 72.71 -18.25
N PRO A 105 16.39 73.52 -17.45
CA PRO A 105 16.25 74.98 -17.50
C PRO A 105 16.76 75.59 -18.81
N THR A 106 17.63 74.89 -19.54
CA THR A 106 18.17 75.35 -20.83
C THR A 106 17.15 75.17 -21.95
N THR A 107 16.46 74.02 -21.99
CA THR A 107 15.48 73.70 -23.04
C THR A 107 14.06 74.10 -22.66
N LYS A 108 13.82 74.45 -21.39
CA LYS A 108 12.50 74.72 -20.78
C LYS A 108 11.50 73.58 -20.96
N LYS A 109 11.98 72.34 -20.90
CA LYS A 109 11.17 71.12 -21.08
C LYS A 109 11.37 70.13 -19.93
N VAL A 110 10.34 69.33 -19.66
CA VAL A 110 10.45 68.16 -18.78
C VAL A 110 11.01 67.00 -19.59
N GLU A 111 12.24 66.60 -19.25
CA GLU A 111 12.91 65.46 -19.83
C GLU A 111 12.45 64.18 -19.14
N LYS A 112 12.18 63.13 -19.94
CA LYS A 112 11.74 61.80 -19.49
C LYS A 112 12.76 60.73 -19.90
N PRO A 113 13.97 60.77 -19.34
CA PRO A 113 15.03 59.82 -19.66
C PRO A 113 14.65 58.37 -19.32
N SER A 114 15.09 57.42 -20.16
CA SER A 114 15.10 56.00 -19.82
C SER A 114 15.99 55.74 -18.60
N LYS A 115 15.56 54.81 -17.74
CA LYS A 115 16.27 54.46 -16.50
C LYS A 115 16.64 52.98 -16.48
N PRO A 116 17.75 52.62 -15.80
CA PRO A 116 18.04 51.22 -15.53
C PRO A 116 16.87 50.55 -14.81
N THR A 117 16.64 49.29 -15.15
CA THR A 117 15.65 48.42 -14.52
C THR A 117 16.35 47.20 -13.94
N GLU A 118 15.81 46.64 -12.87
CA GLU A 118 16.29 45.36 -12.32
C GLU A 118 15.21 44.30 -12.43
N LYS A 119 15.61 43.08 -12.83
CA LYS A 119 14.74 41.90 -12.89
C LYS A 119 15.20 40.88 -11.85
N ARG A 120 14.26 40.31 -11.11
CA ARG A 120 14.46 39.20 -10.16
C ARG A 120 13.55 38.04 -10.55
N VAL A 121 13.99 36.82 -10.23
CA VAL A 121 13.28 35.59 -10.57
C VAL A 121 13.30 34.65 -9.36
N ASN A 122 12.16 34.04 -9.07
CA ASN A 122 11.97 33.00 -8.07
C ASN A 122 11.28 31.80 -8.73
N ASN A 123 11.31 30.61 -8.14
CA ASN A 123 10.68 29.42 -8.73
C ASN A 123 9.75 28.71 -7.74
N VAL A 124 8.71 28.08 -8.26
CA VAL A 124 7.86 27.16 -7.48
C VAL A 124 8.54 25.78 -7.45
N PRO A 125 8.65 25.10 -6.29
CA PRO A 125 9.22 23.75 -6.22
C PRO A 125 8.42 22.74 -7.06
N ILE A 126 9.12 21.74 -7.61
CA ILE A 126 8.48 20.61 -8.28
C ILE A 126 8.23 19.49 -7.27
N GLN A 127 7.08 18.84 -7.39
CA GLN A 127 6.74 17.63 -6.65
C GLN A 127 6.62 16.45 -7.61
N ILE A 128 7.27 15.34 -7.27
CA ILE A 128 7.21 14.08 -8.02
C ILE A 128 6.55 13.02 -7.13
N GLU A 129 5.45 12.45 -7.60
CA GLU A 129 4.82 11.28 -6.98
C GLU A 129 5.43 9.99 -7.55
N LEU A 130 5.61 8.99 -6.67
CA LEU A 130 6.09 7.67 -7.02
C LEU A 130 4.98 6.66 -6.75
N ASP A 131 4.44 6.06 -7.81
CA ASP A 131 3.37 5.06 -7.71
C ASP A 131 3.94 3.65 -7.88
N PHE A 132 3.76 2.82 -6.86
CA PHE A 132 4.09 1.39 -6.86
C PHE A 132 2.87 0.54 -6.51
N LYS A 133 2.93 -0.75 -6.84
CA LYS A 133 1.86 -1.71 -6.57
C LYS A 133 2.38 -2.95 -5.84
N LYS A 134 1.47 -3.59 -5.13
CA LYS A 134 1.64 -4.85 -4.43
C LYS A 134 0.59 -5.84 -4.93
N ALA A 135 1.05 -6.97 -5.45
CA ALA A 135 0.23 -8.14 -5.72
C ALA A 135 0.56 -9.28 -4.74
N LEU A 136 -0.47 -10.06 -4.41
CA LEU A 136 -0.36 -11.27 -3.61
C LEU A 136 -1.11 -12.40 -4.31
N ALA A 137 -0.40 -13.49 -4.64
CA ALA A 137 -1.00 -14.72 -5.10
C ALA A 137 -1.26 -15.68 -3.94
N GLY A 138 -2.30 -16.51 -4.05
CA GLY A 138 -2.64 -17.55 -3.07
C GLY A 138 -3.74 -17.15 -2.08
N ARG A 139 -3.96 -15.84 -1.85
CA ARG A 139 -5.14 -15.31 -1.13
C ARG A 139 -5.35 -13.84 -1.40
N GLN A 140 -6.43 -13.27 -0.86
CA GLN A 140 -6.68 -11.84 -0.89
C GLN A 140 -5.61 -11.04 -0.11
N LEU A 141 -5.24 -9.89 -0.69
CA LEU A 141 -4.34 -8.90 -0.09
C LEU A 141 -5.10 -8.06 0.94
N LYS A 142 -4.52 -7.88 2.12
CA LYS A 142 -5.05 -7.00 3.17
C LYS A 142 -4.36 -5.64 3.13
N ALA A 143 -5.08 -4.59 3.52
CA ALA A 143 -4.49 -3.27 3.68
C ALA A 143 -3.45 -3.28 4.81
N ASN A 144 -2.37 -2.53 4.62
CA ASN A 144 -1.24 -2.36 5.54
C ASN A 144 -0.49 -3.67 5.84
N GLU A 145 -0.58 -4.68 4.98
CA GLU A 145 -0.03 -6.02 5.22
C GLU A 145 1.48 -6.09 4.94
N PHE A 146 1.93 -5.49 3.84
CA PHE A 146 3.32 -5.47 3.42
C PHE A 146 3.89 -4.06 3.54
N THR A 147 5.18 -4.00 3.89
CA THR A 147 5.90 -2.76 4.16
C THR A 147 6.95 -2.51 3.07
N PHE A 148 7.06 -1.27 2.61
CA PHE A 148 7.96 -0.85 1.56
C PHE A 148 8.81 0.32 2.05
N GLN A 149 10.06 0.36 1.63
CA GLN A 149 10.99 1.43 1.97
C GLN A 149 11.44 2.17 0.72
N LEU A 150 11.41 3.49 0.79
CA LEU A 150 12.12 4.38 -0.12
C LEU A 150 13.49 4.67 0.47
N LEU A 151 14.54 4.30 -0.26
CA LEU A 151 15.93 4.39 0.14
C LEU A 151 16.69 5.38 -0.76
N ASP A 152 17.81 5.88 -0.25
CA ASP A 152 18.83 6.53 -1.07
C ASP A 152 19.57 5.52 -1.98
N ASP A 153 20.43 6.02 -2.88
CA ASP A 153 21.13 5.19 -3.88
C ASP A 153 22.01 4.12 -3.21
N ASP A 154 22.63 4.46 -2.08
CA ASP A 154 23.56 3.57 -1.37
C ASP A 154 22.85 2.58 -0.43
N GLU A 155 21.52 2.66 -0.28
CA GLU A 155 20.68 1.80 0.56
C GLU A 155 20.96 1.88 2.07
N PHE A 156 21.74 2.86 2.52
CA PHE A 156 22.08 3.04 3.93
C PHE A 156 21.04 3.87 4.68
N ASN A 157 20.29 4.73 3.97
CA ASN A 157 19.31 5.61 4.59
C ASN A 157 17.90 5.30 4.11
N VAL A 158 17.04 4.96 5.08
CA VAL A 158 15.59 4.89 4.86
C VAL A 158 15.05 6.31 4.87
N LEU A 159 14.58 6.77 3.70
CA LEU A 159 14.00 8.10 3.53
C LEU A 159 12.54 8.11 3.98
N GLU A 160 11.79 7.05 3.65
CA GLU A 160 10.39 6.89 3.99
C GLU A 160 10.01 5.41 4.03
N THR A 161 8.98 5.08 4.82
CA THR A 161 8.35 3.77 4.85
C THR A 161 6.86 3.92 4.56
N ALA A 162 6.34 3.05 3.69
CA ALA A 162 4.94 3.01 3.31
C ALA A 162 4.41 1.57 3.40
N THR A 163 3.10 1.41 3.34
CA THR A 163 2.45 0.09 3.26
C THR A 163 1.46 0.06 2.09
N ASN A 164 1.06 -1.13 1.66
CA ASN A 164 0.05 -1.27 0.61
C ASN A 164 -1.37 -0.94 1.12
N ASP A 165 -2.22 -0.37 0.28
CA ASP A 165 -3.66 -0.33 0.53
C ASP A 165 -4.34 -1.65 0.13
N LYS A 166 -5.67 -1.74 0.31
CA LYS A 166 -6.47 -2.93 -0.02
C LYS A 166 -6.47 -3.28 -1.52
N ASP A 167 -6.19 -2.30 -2.38
CA ASP A 167 -6.12 -2.48 -3.84
C ASP A 167 -4.67 -2.67 -4.30
N GLY A 168 -3.74 -2.81 -3.35
CA GLY A 168 -2.32 -3.01 -3.58
C GLY A 168 -1.53 -1.75 -3.88
N LYS A 169 -2.09 -0.55 -3.81
CA LYS A 169 -1.32 0.68 -4.09
C LYS A 169 -0.37 0.98 -2.94
N VAL A 170 0.87 1.35 -3.28
CA VAL A 170 1.89 1.81 -2.33
C VAL A 170 2.19 3.26 -2.66
N LYS A 171 1.86 4.18 -1.73
CA LYS A 171 2.02 5.63 -1.92
C LYS A 171 3.03 6.19 -0.93
N PHE A 172 4.08 6.80 -1.47
CA PHE A 172 5.05 7.61 -0.72
C PHE A 172 4.67 9.09 -0.73
N THR A 173 5.27 9.87 0.15
CA THR A 173 5.20 11.33 0.09
C THR A 173 5.91 11.83 -1.16
N SER A 174 5.40 12.90 -1.77
CA SER A 174 5.97 13.46 -2.99
C SER A 174 7.41 13.95 -2.76
N LEU A 175 8.33 13.59 -3.65
CA LEU A 175 9.69 14.12 -3.66
C LEU A 175 9.67 15.57 -4.13
N LYS A 176 10.29 16.47 -3.37
CA LYS A 176 10.29 17.92 -3.64
C LYS A 176 11.66 18.39 -4.11
N TYR A 177 11.69 19.10 -5.24
CA TYR A 177 12.91 19.67 -5.81
C TYR A 177 12.80 21.18 -6.02
N THR A 178 13.90 21.86 -5.78
CA THR A 178 14.07 23.31 -5.90
C THR A 178 15.23 23.65 -6.84
N ASN A 179 15.50 24.95 -7.03
CA ASN A 179 16.61 25.39 -7.86
C ASN A 179 17.99 24.98 -7.33
N ASN A 180 18.10 24.63 -6.05
CA ASN A 180 19.35 24.15 -5.45
C ASN A 180 19.58 22.66 -5.72
N ASP A 181 18.59 21.97 -6.28
CA ASP A 181 18.58 20.52 -6.46
C ASP A 181 18.80 20.13 -7.93
N ILE A 182 19.57 20.93 -8.69
CA ILE A 182 19.92 20.58 -10.08
C ILE A 182 20.91 19.42 -10.05
N GLY A 183 20.55 18.32 -10.71
CA GLY A 183 21.37 17.12 -10.72
C GLY A 183 20.58 15.85 -11.03
N VAL A 184 21.24 14.71 -10.81
CA VAL A 184 20.65 13.39 -10.98
C VAL A 184 20.60 12.72 -9.61
N TYR A 185 19.41 12.28 -9.23
CA TYR A 185 19.14 11.58 -7.98
C TYR A 185 18.70 10.16 -8.30
N ARG A 186 19.21 9.20 -7.53
CA ARG A 186 18.76 7.82 -7.60
C ARG A 186 18.20 7.41 -6.26
N TYR A 187 17.09 6.71 -6.32
CA TYR A 187 16.39 6.14 -5.19
C TYR A 187 16.11 4.67 -5.48
N LYS A 188 15.88 3.92 -4.41
CA LYS A 188 15.48 2.52 -4.51
C LYS A 188 14.23 2.31 -3.69
N VAL A 189 13.26 1.59 -4.26
CA VAL A 189 12.10 1.10 -3.53
C VAL A 189 12.24 -0.41 -3.37
N VAL A 190 12.10 -0.87 -2.13
CA VAL A 190 12.22 -2.28 -1.76
C VAL A 190 11.06 -2.71 -0.88
N GLU A 191 10.66 -3.97 -0.97
CA GLU A 191 9.80 -4.60 0.02
C GLU A 191 10.63 -5.06 1.21
N VAL A 192 10.10 -4.84 2.42
CA VAL A 192 10.69 -5.35 3.66
C VAL A 192 10.13 -6.73 3.91
N ALA A 193 10.99 -7.75 3.86
CA ALA A 193 10.61 -9.12 4.16
C ALA A 193 10.05 -9.22 5.60
N GLY A 194 8.85 -9.78 5.72
CA GLY A 194 8.22 -10.06 7.01
C GLY A 194 8.68 -11.40 7.60
N THR A 195 7.92 -11.89 8.58
CA THR A 195 8.23 -13.13 9.31
C THR A 195 7.31 -14.30 8.96
N ASP A 196 6.32 -14.11 8.09
CA ASP A 196 5.39 -15.16 7.70
C ASP A 196 6.10 -16.14 6.76
N SER A 197 6.40 -17.34 7.26
CA SER A 197 7.10 -18.38 6.50
C SER A 197 6.27 -18.97 5.35
N THR A 198 4.96 -18.73 5.33
CA THR A 198 4.10 -19.15 4.21
C THR A 198 4.16 -18.16 3.05
N VAL A 199 4.67 -16.94 3.26
CA VAL A 199 4.81 -15.92 2.23
C VAL A 199 6.22 -15.95 1.66
N THR A 200 6.33 -16.15 0.35
CA THR A 200 7.55 -15.82 -0.39
C THR A 200 7.50 -14.34 -0.74
N TYR A 201 8.41 -13.56 -0.13
CA TYR A 201 8.52 -12.12 -0.33
C TYR A 201 9.29 -11.78 -1.60
N ASP A 202 8.88 -10.71 -2.28
CA ASP A 202 9.57 -10.20 -3.44
C ASP A 202 10.90 -9.53 -3.03
N ASN A 203 11.98 -9.90 -3.70
CA ASN A 203 13.32 -9.33 -3.48
C ASN A 203 13.66 -8.25 -4.52
N MET A 204 12.70 -7.84 -5.35
CA MET A 204 12.87 -6.77 -6.32
C MET A 204 13.38 -5.48 -5.65
N LYS A 205 14.30 -4.80 -6.33
CA LYS A 205 14.70 -3.43 -6.01
C LYS A 205 14.35 -2.53 -7.19
N ALA A 206 13.30 -1.74 -7.05
CA ALA A 206 12.90 -0.82 -8.10
C ALA A 206 13.78 0.44 -8.04
N VAL A 207 14.59 0.65 -9.08
CA VAL A 207 15.48 1.82 -9.18
C VAL A 207 14.72 2.98 -9.82
N VAL A 208 14.70 4.12 -9.12
CA VAL A 208 14.08 5.36 -9.58
C VAL A 208 15.18 6.39 -9.82
N THR A 209 15.32 6.87 -11.05
CA THR A 209 16.24 7.97 -11.37
C THR A 209 15.45 9.23 -11.64
N VAL A 210 15.71 10.30 -10.90
CA VAL A 210 15.12 11.63 -11.13
C VAL A 210 16.21 12.57 -11.62
N THR A 211 16.01 13.17 -12.79
CA THR A 211 16.89 14.22 -13.33
C THR A 211 16.21 15.56 -13.19
N VAL A 212 16.84 16.46 -12.43
CA VAL A 212 16.39 17.84 -12.22
C VAL A 212 17.30 18.77 -12.99
N SER A 213 16.72 19.61 -13.84
CA SER A 213 17.44 20.52 -14.73
C SER A 213 16.60 21.75 -15.05
N HIS A 214 17.19 22.73 -15.73
CA HIS A 214 16.41 23.78 -16.37
C HIS A 214 15.86 23.31 -17.71
N ASP A 215 14.73 23.86 -18.14
CA ASP A 215 14.05 23.54 -19.42
C ASP A 215 14.83 23.98 -20.69
N GLY A 216 16.09 24.40 -20.55
CA GLY A 216 16.96 24.84 -21.62
C GLY A 216 17.25 26.33 -21.54
N THR A 217 16.64 27.12 -22.43
CA THR A 217 16.88 28.57 -22.51
C THR A 217 16.13 29.39 -21.46
N ALA A 218 15.10 28.83 -20.82
CA ALA A 218 14.44 29.46 -19.68
C ALA A 218 15.01 28.91 -18.36
N LYS A 219 14.69 29.60 -17.26
CA LYS A 219 15.15 29.21 -15.92
C LYS A 219 14.12 28.37 -15.18
N ALA A 220 13.03 27.99 -15.86
CA ALA A 220 12.05 27.08 -15.31
C ALA A 220 12.70 25.73 -15.01
N LEU A 221 12.36 25.18 -13.85
CA LEU A 221 12.85 23.89 -13.39
C LEU A 221 12.01 22.79 -14.06
N VAL A 222 12.67 21.68 -14.39
CA VAL A 222 12.07 20.45 -14.89
C VAL A 222 12.65 19.29 -14.10
N ALA A 223 11.78 18.40 -13.61
CA ALA A 223 12.18 17.13 -13.02
C ALA A 223 11.59 15.99 -13.85
N LYS A 224 12.46 15.11 -14.36
CA LYS A 224 12.09 13.94 -15.15
C LYS A 224 12.40 12.67 -14.38
N VAL A 225 11.38 11.84 -14.16
CA VAL A 225 11.56 10.46 -13.70
C VAL A 225 11.94 9.60 -14.90
N GLY A 226 13.02 8.85 -14.78
CA GLY A 226 13.43 7.85 -15.75
C GLY A 226 12.49 6.65 -15.77
N ASP A 227 12.64 5.79 -16.78
CA ASP A 227 11.85 4.57 -16.86
C ASP A 227 12.19 3.65 -15.68
N ILE A 228 11.16 3.21 -14.97
CA ILE A 228 11.26 2.24 -13.89
C ILE A 228 10.86 0.90 -14.48
N ALA A 229 11.81 -0.04 -14.51
CA ALA A 229 11.65 -1.32 -15.21
C ALA A 229 10.46 -2.14 -14.69
N ASP A 230 10.27 -2.14 -13.37
CA ASP A 230 9.17 -2.82 -12.70
C ASP A 230 8.69 -1.99 -11.49
N LYS A 231 7.38 -1.91 -11.35
CA LYS A 231 6.67 -1.13 -10.32
C LYS A 231 5.75 -1.98 -9.46
N GLU A 232 5.70 -3.29 -9.68
CA GLU A 232 4.81 -4.19 -8.96
C GLU A 232 5.63 -5.22 -8.18
N PHE A 233 5.46 -5.22 -6.86
CA PHE A 233 6.06 -6.22 -5.98
C PHE A 233 5.11 -7.41 -5.88
N ASN A 234 5.59 -8.62 -6.12
CA ASN A 234 4.77 -9.82 -6.26
C ASN A 234 5.13 -10.85 -5.18
N ASN A 235 4.23 -11.03 -4.20
CA ASN A 235 4.37 -12.11 -3.22
C ASN A 235 3.51 -13.30 -3.59
N THR A 236 3.90 -14.47 -3.11
CA THR A 236 3.12 -15.70 -3.23
C THR A 236 2.95 -16.35 -1.88
N VAL A 237 1.73 -16.74 -1.53
CA VAL A 237 1.46 -17.59 -0.37
C VAL A 237 1.52 -19.05 -0.78
N THR A 238 2.32 -19.84 -0.09
CA THR A 238 2.38 -21.29 -0.23
C THR A 238 1.20 -21.91 0.54
N PRO A 239 0.27 -22.61 -0.13
CA PRO A 239 -0.81 -23.32 0.55
C PRO A 239 -0.26 -24.42 1.49
N PRO A 240 -1.01 -24.83 2.52
CA PRO A 240 -0.63 -25.98 3.33
C PRO A 240 -0.57 -27.25 2.48
N GLU A 241 0.30 -28.19 2.85
CA GLU A 241 0.35 -29.50 2.22
C GLU A 241 -0.94 -30.28 2.48
N GLU A 242 -1.38 -31.04 1.47
CA GLU A 242 -2.53 -31.91 1.60
C GLU A 242 -2.26 -33.00 2.66
N PRO A 243 -3.15 -33.17 3.67
CA PRO A 243 -3.00 -34.24 4.64
C PRO A 243 -3.05 -35.60 3.94
N LYS A 244 -2.23 -36.54 4.39
CA LYS A 244 -2.32 -37.93 3.94
C LYS A 244 -3.36 -38.67 4.76
N PHE A 245 -4.21 -39.45 4.10
CA PHE A 245 -5.23 -40.27 4.74
C PHE A 245 -4.96 -41.75 4.47
N GLN A 246 -5.09 -42.58 5.51
CA GLN A 246 -4.92 -44.03 5.44
C GLN A 246 -6.03 -44.70 6.24
N PRO A 247 -7.30 -44.65 5.78
CA PRO A 247 -8.40 -45.25 6.52
C PRO A 247 -8.22 -46.78 6.57
N GLU A 248 -8.65 -47.40 7.66
CA GLU A 248 -8.62 -48.87 7.78
C GLU A 248 -10.04 -49.42 7.85
N LYS A 249 -10.26 -50.61 7.28
CA LYS A 249 -11.54 -51.32 7.37
C LYS A 249 -11.30 -52.80 7.61
N TYR A 250 -11.98 -53.34 8.63
CA TYR A 250 -11.96 -54.76 8.95
C TYR A 250 -13.37 -55.28 9.17
N VAL A 251 -13.60 -56.54 8.80
CA VAL A 251 -14.78 -57.31 9.21
C VAL A 251 -14.31 -58.25 10.31
N VAL A 252 -14.80 -58.07 11.54
CA VAL A 252 -14.27 -58.80 12.70
C VAL A 252 -15.37 -59.51 13.48
N SER A 253 -14.99 -60.55 14.22
CA SER A 253 -15.94 -61.40 14.96
C SER A 253 -16.51 -60.78 16.24
N LYS A 254 -15.91 -59.69 16.75
CA LYS A 254 -16.28 -59.00 18.00
C LYS A 254 -15.94 -57.51 17.91
N GLU A 255 -16.55 -56.72 18.77
CA GLU A 255 -16.30 -55.29 18.89
C GLU A 255 -14.94 -54.98 19.56
N LYS A 256 -14.44 -53.76 19.34
CA LYS A 256 -13.29 -53.16 20.06
C LYS A 256 -11.96 -53.88 19.85
N TYR A 257 -11.71 -54.42 18.65
CA TYR A 257 -10.35 -54.78 18.31
C TYR A 257 -9.50 -53.52 18.14
N ASP A 258 -8.22 -53.64 18.45
CA ASP A 258 -7.26 -52.56 18.34
C ASP A 258 -6.31 -52.88 17.19
N ILE A 259 -5.93 -51.84 16.45
CA ILE A 259 -4.97 -51.89 15.34
C ILE A 259 -3.63 -51.25 15.73
N THR A 260 -3.40 -50.96 17.02
CA THR A 260 -2.06 -50.54 17.46
C THR A 260 -1.06 -51.71 17.39
N GLY A 261 0.11 -51.44 16.81
CA GLY A 261 1.10 -52.49 16.53
C GLY A 261 0.80 -53.20 15.21
N ASP A 262 1.10 -54.49 15.15
CA ASP A 262 0.95 -55.29 13.92
C ASP A 262 -0.44 -55.93 13.78
N LYS A 263 -1.20 -56.01 14.88
CA LYS A 263 -2.49 -56.70 14.95
C LYS A 263 -3.48 -56.17 13.91
N LEU A 264 -4.06 -57.05 13.09
CA LEU A 264 -4.93 -56.78 11.92
C LEU A 264 -4.26 -55.98 10.79
N VAL A 265 -3.23 -55.19 11.07
CA VAL A 265 -2.57 -54.32 10.08
C VAL A 265 -1.62 -55.12 9.18
N ASP A 266 -1.01 -56.20 9.70
CA ASP A 266 -0.09 -57.06 8.96
C ASP A 266 -0.77 -58.25 8.25
N ASP A 267 -2.10 -58.34 8.37
CA ASP A 267 -2.95 -59.27 7.62
C ASP A 267 -2.81 -58.99 6.12
N ASP A 268 -2.85 -57.72 5.68
CA ASP A 268 -2.74 -57.34 4.27
C ASP A 268 -1.28 -57.18 3.77
N LYS A 269 -0.26 -57.69 4.47
CA LYS A 269 1.16 -57.38 4.18
C LYS A 269 1.67 -57.84 2.81
N GLU A 270 0.99 -58.78 2.18
CA GLU A 270 1.29 -59.26 0.83
C GLU A 270 0.79 -58.29 -0.25
N LEU A 271 -0.13 -57.39 0.07
CA LEU A 271 -0.66 -56.39 -0.86
C LEU A 271 0.34 -55.24 -1.02
N ALA A 272 0.62 -54.87 -2.27
CA ALA A 272 1.53 -53.77 -2.57
C ALA A 272 0.86 -52.42 -2.35
N ASP A 273 -0.42 -52.33 -2.68
CA ASP A 273 -1.30 -51.21 -2.37
C ASP A 273 -2.67 -51.77 -1.99
N LYS A 274 -2.87 -52.03 -0.70
CA LYS A 274 -4.11 -52.62 -0.19
C LYS A 274 -5.37 -51.87 -0.62
N TYR A 275 -5.29 -50.55 -0.84
CA TYR A 275 -6.44 -49.77 -1.30
C TYR A 275 -6.77 -50.06 -2.75
N ALA A 276 -5.76 -50.02 -3.63
CA ALA A 276 -5.97 -50.31 -5.05
C ALA A 276 -6.32 -51.79 -5.27
N ASP A 277 -5.60 -52.69 -4.60
CA ASP A 277 -5.68 -54.14 -4.80
C ASP A 277 -7.04 -54.69 -4.35
N THR A 278 -7.51 -54.35 -3.14
CA THR A 278 -8.80 -54.83 -2.63
C THR A 278 -10.01 -54.20 -3.31
N ASN A 279 -9.91 -52.94 -3.78
CA ASN A 279 -10.97 -52.32 -4.58
C ASN A 279 -11.11 -52.96 -5.96
N ALA A 280 -9.99 -53.36 -6.58
CA ALA A 280 -10.01 -54.07 -7.86
C ALA A 280 -10.48 -55.51 -7.69
N ASN A 281 -10.04 -56.18 -6.62
CA ASN A 281 -10.42 -57.54 -6.29
C ASN A 281 -10.51 -57.71 -4.76
N PRO A 282 -11.73 -57.76 -4.18
CA PRO A 282 -11.91 -57.96 -2.74
C PRO A 282 -11.38 -59.30 -2.19
N TYR A 283 -11.02 -60.24 -3.08
CA TYR A 283 -10.39 -61.52 -2.73
C TYR A 283 -8.88 -61.55 -3.01
N ALA A 284 -8.24 -60.39 -3.17
CA ALA A 284 -6.78 -60.30 -3.34
C ALA A 284 -6.01 -60.62 -2.04
N ASP A 285 -6.64 -60.39 -0.89
CA ASP A 285 -6.15 -60.71 0.45
C ASP A 285 -5.99 -62.23 0.64
N ASP A 286 -4.79 -62.66 1.04
CA ASP A 286 -4.48 -64.05 1.36
C ASP A 286 -4.85 -64.37 2.82
N ALA A 287 -6.08 -64.84 3.03
CA ALA A 287 -6.59 -65.18 4.36
C ALA A 287 -5.81 -66.26 5.16
N SER A 288 -4.71 -66.82 4.63
CA SER A 288 -3.83 -67.74 5.36
C SER A 288 -2.93 -67.06 6.39
N ASN A 289 -2.59 -65.78 6.21
CA ASN A 289 -1.86 -65.00 7.21
C ASN A 289 -2.80 -64.25 8.17
N ASN A 290 -4.09 -64.12 7.82
CA ASN A 290 -5.08 -63.38 8.61
C ASN A 290 -5.35 -63.98 9.98
N GLU A 291 -5.43 -63.12 10.98
CA GLU A 291 -5.76 -63.53 12.34
C GLU A 291 -7.18 -64.11 12.42
N ALA A 292 -7.44 -64.92 13.46
CA ALA A 292 -8.71 -65.66 13.58
C ALA A 292 -9.91 -64.70 13.68
N GLU A 293 -9.68 -63.53 14.25
CA GLU A 293 -10.63 -62.45 14.48
C GLU A 293 -11.04 -61.73 13.20
N ASN A 294 -10.16 -61.61 12.20
CA ASN A 294 -10.44 -61.04 10.90
C ASN A 294 -11.25 -62.03 10.06
N LEU A 295 -12.46 -61.62 9.67
CA LEU A 295 -13.42 -62.42 8.92
C LEU A 295 -13.42 -62.08 7.43
N ASN A 296 -12.52 -61.22 6.95
CA ASN A 296 -12.41 -60.90 5.52
C ASN A 296 -12.23 -62.19 4.71
N THR A 297 -12.99 -62.31 3.61
CA THR A 297 -13.10 -63.49 2.73
C THR A 297 -13.52 -64.83 3.38
N LYS A 298 -13.67 -64.92 4.72
CA LYS A 298 -14.05 -66.14 5.43
C LYS A 298 -15.53 -66.47 5.27
N THR A 299 -15.86 -67.77 5.38
CA THR A 299 -17.25 -68.23 5.33
C THR A 299 -17.98 -67.90 6.63
N VAL A 300 -19.09 -67.15 6.52
CA VAL A 300 -20.02 -66.85 7.61
C VAL A 300 -21.33 -67.62 7.42
N LYS A 301 -22.06 -67.87 8.51
CA LYS A 301 -23.35 -68.56 8.50
C LYS A 301 -24.49 -67.55 8.69
N ARG A 302 -25.69 -67.96 8.27
CA ARG A 302 -26.91 -67.16 8.51
C ARG A 302 -27.13 -66.98 10.01
N GLY A 303 -27.30 -65.74 10.44
CA GLY A 303 -27.47 -65.36 11.84
C GLY A 303 -26.16 -65.13 12.60
N ASP A 304 -24.99 -65.29 11.97
CA ASP A 304 -23.73 -64.86 12.58
C ASP A 304 -23.73 -63.33 12.74
N LYS A 305 -23.17 -62.86 13.87
CA LYS A 305 -22.90 -61.44 14.08
C LYS A 305 -21.53 -61.09 13.50
N LEU A 306 -21.49 -60.04 12.70
CA LEU A 306 -20.27 -59.45 12.15
C LEU A 306 -20.15 -58.01 12.66
N VAL A 307 -18.92 -57.57 12.90
CA VAL A 307 -18.65 -56.18 13.25
C VAL A 307 -17.83 -55.56 12.13
N TYR A 308 -18.37 -54.53 11.49
CA TYR A 308 -17.61 -53.68 10.59
C TYR A 308 -16.87 -52.64 11.43
N GLN A 309 -15.55 -52.72 11.40
CA GLN A 309 -14.69 -51.79 12.12
C GLN A 309 -13.97 -50.91 11.11
N VAL A 310 -14.36 -49.64 11.08
CA VAL A 310 -13.80 -48.61 10.19
C VAL A 310 -13.02 -47.59 11.01
N TRP A 311 -11.84 -47.21 10.54
CA TRP A 311 -10.92 -46.34 11.26
C TRP A 311 -10.64 -45.06 10.47
N LEU A 312 -10.88 -43.93 11.13
CA LEU A 312 -10.36 -42.63 10.73
C LEU A 312 -8.93 -42.50 11.24
N ASP A 313 -7.94 -42.70 10.37
CA ASP A 313 -6.53 -42.53 10.72
C ASP A 313 -6.13 -41.04 10.69
N THR A 314 -6.03 -40.44 11.88
CA THR A 314 -5.52 -39.07 12.06
C THR A 314 -4.03 -39.03 12.39
N THR A 315 -3.33 -40.18 12.43
CA THR A 315 -1.91 -40.24 12.82
C THR A 315 -0.98 -39.60 11.79
N LYS A 316 -1.46 -39.44 10.56
CA LYS A 316 -0.76 -38.78 9.46
C LYS A 316 -1.03 -37.27 9.38
N PHE A 317 -1.89 -36.74 10.27
CA PHE A 317 -2.06 -35.29 10.38
C PHE A 317 -0.81 -34.73 11.06
N ASP A 318 -0.10 -33.87 10.35
CA ASP A 318 1.16 -33.29 10.81
C ASP A 318 0.96 -31.89 11.39
N ALA A 319 2.03 -31.29 11.90
CA ALA A 319 1.95 -29.94 12.44
C ALA A 319 1.59 -28.86 11.41
N ALA A 320 1.80 -29.11 10.12
CA ALA A 320 1.53 -28.17 9.03
C ALA A 320 0.04 -28.22 8.59
N ASN A 321 -0.63 -29.36 8.75
CA ASN A 321 -2.04 -29.52 8.39
C ASN A 321 -3.01 -29.57 9.58
N LYS A 322 -2.56 -29.88 10.81
CA LYS A 322 -3.42 -29.97 12.00
C LYS A 322 -4.24 -28.70 12.29
N ASP A 323 -3.73 -27.54 11.89
CA ASP A 323 -4.37 -26.23 12.08
C ASP A 323 -5.18 -25.81 10.85
N ASN A 324 -5.39 -26.71 9.89
CA ASN A 324 -6.13 -26.47 8.65
C ASN A 324 -7.27 -27.51 8.40
N ILE A 325 -7.45 -28.52 9.27
CA ILE A 325 -8.53 -29.51 9.18
C ILE A 325 -9.79 -28.97 9.84
N GLN A 326 -10.90 -28.83 9.10
CA GLN A 326 -12.16 -28.30 9.64
C GLN A 326 -13.16 -29.38 10.05
N THR A 327 -13.11 -30.55 9.39
CA THR A 327 -14.04 -31.64 9.65
C THR A 327 -13.37 -32.97 9.39
N VAL A 328 -13.80 -33.98 10.14
CA VAL A 328 -13.41 -35.37 9.93
C VAL A 328 -14.63 -36.26 10.05
N GLY A 329 -14.60 -37.39 9.36
CA GLY A 329 -15.66 -38.36 9.43
C GLY A 329 -15.31 -39.62 8.67
N ILE A 330 -16.18 -40.61 8.79
CA ILE A 330 -16.08 -41.86 8.08
C ILE A 330 -17.44 -42.25 7.52
N SER A 331 -17.42 -42.99 6.42
CA SER A 331 -18.62 -43.58 5.84
C SER A 331 -18.36 -45.04 5.48
N ASP A 332 -19.34 -45.90 5.74
CA ASP A 332 -19.30 -47.29 5.34
C ASP A 332 -20.55 -47.64 4.51
N ASN A 333 -20.33 -48.20 3.33
CA ASN A 333 -21.39 -48.72 2.47
C ASN A 333 -21.49 -50.24 2.70
N TYR A 334 -22.56 -50.66 3.37
CA TYR A 334 -22.82 -52.05 3.71
C TYR A 334 -23.93 -52.64 2.82
N ASP A 335 -23.95 -53.96 2.66
CA ASP A 335 -24.94 -54.64 1.83
C ASP A 335 -26.28 -54.75 2.58
N GLU A 336 -27.09 -53.69 2.52
CA GLU A 336 -28.39 -53.60 3.21
C GLU A 336 -29.40 -54.68 2.81
N ALA A 337 -29.20 -55.36 1.67
CA ALA A 337 -30.05 -56.47 1.27
C ALA A 337 -29.69 -57.79 1.98
N LYS A 338 -28.52 -57.84 2.64
CA LYS A 338 -27.95 -59.06 3.25
C LYS A 338 -27.59 -58.91 4.71
N VAL A 339 -27.41 -57.68 5.20
CA VAL A 339 -26.99 -57.37 6.56
C VAL A 339 -27.95 -56.37 7.19
N ASP A 340 -28.47 -56.72 8.36
CA ASP A 340 -29.25 -55.82 9.21
C ASP A 340 -28.30 -55.04 10.13
N VAL A 341 -28.29 -53.71 10.01
CA VAL A 341 -27.48 -52.83 10.87
C VAL A 341 -28.40 -52.07 11.82
N ASP A 342 -28.20 -52.26 13.13
CA ASP A 342 -28.86 -51.44 14.16
C ASP A 342 -28.04 -50.16 14.39
N GLY A 343 -28.52 -49.05 13.82
CA GLY A 343 -27.89 -47.74 13.98
C GLY A 343 -27.74 -47.28 15.43
N SER A 344 -28.55 -47.79 16.36
CA SER A 344 -28.48 -47.44 17.79
C SER A 344 -27.34 -48.14 18.53
N GLU A 345 -26.82 -49.23 17.98
CA GLU A 345 -25.70 -49.99 18.53
C GLU A 345 -24.34 -49.49 18.03
N ILE A 346 -24.30 -48.58 17.04
CA ILE A 346 -23.05 -48.03 16.51
C ILE A 346 -22.34 -47.18 17.57
N LYS A 347 -21.04 -47.45 17.76
CA LYS A 347 -20.17 -46.74 18.69
C LYS A 347 -18.90 -46.27 18.00
N ALA A 348 -18.39 -45.12 18.45
CA ALA A 348 -17.08 -44.62 18.09
C ALA A 348 -16.15 -44.68 19.33
N TYR A 349 -14.93 -45.15 19.14
CA TYR A 349 -13.93 -45.28 20.21
C TYR A 349 -12.67 -44.51 19.86
N ASP A 350 -12.05 -43.89 20.87
CA ASP A 350 -10.71 -43.35 20.73
C ASP A 350 -9.70 -44.51 20.64
N GLY A 351 -9.00 -44.63 19.50
CA GLY A 351 -8.11 -45.76 19.23
C GLY A 351 -6.94 -45.92 20.19
N LYS A 352 -6.55 -44.86 20.92
CA LYS A 352 -5.41 -44.91 21.85
C LYS A 352 -5.83 -45.23 23.28
N THR A 353 -6.97 -44.74 23.71
CA THR A 353 -7.46 -44.84 25.10
C THR A 353 -8.58 -45.87 25.27
N GLY A 354 -9.22 -46.27 24.17
CA GLY A 354 -10.41 -47.13 24.17
C GLY A 354 -11.68 -46.45 24.69
N ALA A 355 -11.64 -45.13 24.93
CA ALA A 355 -12.78 -44.38 25.46
C ALA A 355 -13.92 -44.28 24.43
N ASP A 356 -15.17 -44.42 24.88
CA ASP A 356 -16.34 -44.17 24.04
C ASP A 356 -16.45 -42.67 23.76
N VAL A 357 -16.36 -42.32 22.48
CA VAL A 357 -16.45 -40.95 21.96
C VAL A 357 -17.63 -40.76 21.01
N THR A 358 -18.59 -41.70 21.01
CA THR A 358 -19.78 -41.70 20.15
C THR A 358 -20.51 -40.36 20.18
N ALA A 359 -20.58 -39.73 21.36
CA ALA A 359 -21.25 -38.44 21.54
C ALA A 359 -20.64 -37.29 20.73
N LYS A 360 -19.39 -37.40 20.25
CA LYS A 360 -18.72 -36.39 19.42
C LYS A 360 -19.12 -36.43 17.95
N PHE A 361 -19.77 -37.49 17.50
CA PHE A 361 -20.12 -37.70 16.10
C PHE A 361 -21.63 -37.67 15.89
N ASP A 362 -22.05 -37.07 14.78
CA ASP A 362 -23.38 -37.26 14.21
C ASP A 362 -23.33 -38.53 13.37
N ILE A 363 -24.03 -39.56 13.84
CA ILE A 363 -24.08 -40.88 13.20
C ILE A 363 -25.43 -41.05 12.53
N THR A 364 -25.41 -41.38 11.24
CA THR A 364 -26.63 -41.68 10.48
C THR A 364 -26.48 -43.00 9.75
N VAL A 365 -27.59 -43.73 9.62
CA VAL A 365 -27.69 -44.95 8.81
C VAL A 365 -28.87 -44.75 7.88
N ASN A 366 -28.61 -44.68 6.58
CA ASN A 366 -29.65 -44.44 5.58
C ASN A 366 -29.27 -45.08 4.25
N ASN A 367 -30.19 -45.85 3.65
CA ASN A 367 -30.04 -46.50 2.34
C ASN A 367 -28.70 -47.26 2.20
N GLY A 368 -28.39 -48.15 3.15
CA GLY A 368 -27.18 -48.97 3.12
C GLY A 368 -25.87 -48.24 3.38
N VAL A 369 -25.92 -46.96 3.75
CA VAL A 369 -24.73 -46.18 4.09
C VAL A 369 -24.81 -45.70 5.53
N MET A 370 -23.76 -46.03 6.29
CA MET A 370 -23.47 -45.45 7.57
C MET A 370 -22.54 -44.24 7.37
N THR A 371 -22.82 -43.12 8.03
CA THR A 371 -21.89 -42.00 8.14
C THR A 371 -21.70 -41.62 9.60
N ALA A 372 -20.50 -41.22 9.96
CA ALA A 372 -20.17 -40.62 11.25
C ALA A 372 -19.31 -39.38 11.00
N THR A 373 -19.88 -38.19 11.21
CA THR A 373 -19.20 -36.91 10.99
C THR A 373 -19.00 -36.21 12.33
N LEU A 374 -17.83 -35.61 12.56
CA LEU A 374 -17.57 -34.84 13.77
C LEU A 374 -18.60 -33.71 13.89
N LYS A 375 -19.21 -33.58 15.08
CA LYS A 375 -20.21 -32.55 15.36
C LYS A 375 -19.62 -31.14 15.26
N ASP A 376 -20.49 -30.18 15.04
CA ASP A 376 -20.17 -28.77 15.20
C ASP A 376 -19.73 -28.45 16.64
N GLY A 377 -18.87 -27.43 16.79
CA GLY A 377 -18.36 -26.98 18.10
C GLY A 377 -17.08 -27.65 18.57
N PHE A 378 -16.49 -28.54 17.75
CA PHE A 378 -15.13 -29.07 17.95
C PHE A 378 -14.05 -28.29 17.19
N THR A 379 -14.44 -27.28 16.42
CA THR A 379 -13.56 -26.35 15.70
C THR A 379 -13.22 -25.13 16.56
N LYS A 380 -12.11 -24.47 16.26
CA LYS A 380 -11.69 -23.17 16.80
C LYS A 380 -11.63 -22.12 15.69
N SER A 381 -11.81 -20.85 16.04
CA SER A 381 -11.55 -19.75 15.11
C SER A 381 -10.06 -19.60 14.82
N LEU A 382 -9.71 -19.34 13.57
CA LEU A 382 -8.35 -18.95 13.17
C LEU A 382 -8.02 -17.49 13.53
N GLY A 383 -8.99 -16.71 14.01
CA GLY A 383 -8.80 -15.30 14.38
C GLY A 383 -8.62 -14.37 13.18
N ASP A 384 -8.95 -14.82 11.98
CA ASP A 384 -9.00 -14.01 10.77
C ASP A 384 -10.29 -13.17 10.72
N ALA A 385 -10.31 -12.17 9.84
CA ALA A 385 -11.44 -11.25 9.71
C ALA A 385 -12.75 -11.93 9.29
N GLU A 386 -12.65 -13.10 8.63
CA GLU A 386 -13.79 -13.92 8.20
C GLU A 386 -14.26 -14.91 9.27
N ASN A 387 -13.55 -15.01 10.41
CA ASN A 387 -13.81 -15.95 11.50
C ASN A 387 -13.88 -17.42 11.02
N THR A 388 -12.98 -17.78 10.11
CA THR A 388 -12.81 -19.13 9.59
C THR A 388 -12.61 -20.11 10.74
N GLN A 389 -13.36 -21.20 10.73
CA GLN A 389 -13.30 -22.26 11.74
C GLN A 389 -12.40 -23.39 11.24
N VAL A 390 -11.56 -23.94 12.12
CA VAL A 390 -10.74 -25.14 11.94
C VAL A 390 -10.96 -26.08 13.10
#